data_AF-S7QG44-F1
#
_entry.id   AF-S7QG44-F1
#
_cell.length_a   1.000
_cell.length_b   1.000
_cell.length_c   1.000
_cell.angle_alpha   90.00
_cell.angle_beta   90.00
_cell.angle_gamma   90.00
#
_symmetry.space_group_name_H-M   'P 1'
#
loop_
_entity.id
_entity.type
_entity.pdbx_description
1 polymer ?
#
loop_
_entity_poly.entity_id
_entity_poly.type
_entity_poly.pdbx_seq_one_letter_code
_entity_poly.pdbx_strand_id
1 'polypeptide(L)'
;MRAGKGEMRNHRCIQRRGPCIIYNEDNGIIKAIRNIPGITLLNVSKLNILKLAPGGHVGRFCIWTESAFRKLDELYGTWRRAASLKSNYNLPMHKMLNTDLSRILKSPEIQRALRAPRFSYEVKQVKRYHEVNGVGENWGGNTNKKKRLEALEENVTISTVL
;
A
#
# COMPACT_ATOMS: atom_id res chain seq x y z
N MET A 1 -15.39 -22.99 -20.13
CA MET A 1 -16.82 -22.83 -20.49
C MET A 1 -17.46 -21.85 -19.50
N ARG A 2 -18.38 -20.99 -19.93
CA ARG A 2 -19.06 -20.01 -19.06
C ARG A 2 -20.16 -20.71 -18.29
N ALA A 3 -20.17 -20.55 -16.97
CA ALA A 3 -21.24 -21.11 -16.14
C ALA A 3 -22.58 -20.37 -16.35
N GLY A 4 -23.69 -21.11 -16.24
CA GLY A 4 -25.05 -20.59 -16.22
C GLY A 4 -25.69 -20.35 -17.59
N LYS A 5 -26.86 -19.69 -17.60
CA LYS A 5 -27.72 -19.50 -18.79
C LYS A 5 -27.07 -18.72 -19.94
N GLY A 6 -25.93 -18.06 -19.71
CA GLY A 6 -25.17 -17.38 -20.76
C GLY A 6 -24.66 -18.34 -21.84
N GLU A 7 -24.46 -19.62 -21.50
CA GLU A 7 -24.09 -20.65 -22.45
C GLU A 7 -25.12 -20.81 -23.58
N MET A 8 -26.41 -20.81 -23.24
CA MET A 8 -27.52 -20.95 -24.20
C MET A 8 -27.74 -19.68 -25.05
N ARG A 9 -27.10 -18.56 -24.70
CA ARG A 9 -27.32 -17.23 -25.31
C ARG A 9 -26.09 -16.75 -26.11
N ASN A 10 -25.38 -17.66 -26.78
CA ASN A 10 -24.20 -17.34 -27.61
C ASN A 10 -23.02 -16.68 -26.83
N HIS A 11 -22.94 -16.87 -25.51
CA HIS A 11 -21.83 -16.41 -24.67
C HIS A 11 -21.16 -17.58 -23.91
N ARG A 12 -21.02 -18.72 -24.58
CA ARG A 12 -20.49 -19.98 -24.02
C ARG A 12 -19.04 -19.90 -23.53
N CYS A 13 -18.20 -19.05 -24.10
CA CYS A 13 -16.77 -19.01 -23.76
C CYS A 13 -16.38 -17.68 -23.09
N ILE A 14 -15.60 -17.77 -22.03
CA ILE A 14 -14.90 -16.63 -21.41
C ILE A 14 -13.40 -16.88 -21.62
N GLN A 15 -12.70 -15.83 -21.99
CA GLN A 15 -11.24 -15.83 -22.15
C GLN A 15 -10.64 -14.69 -21.32
N ARG A 16 -9.45 -14.90 -20.79
CA ARG A 16 -8.68 -13.85 -20.13
C ARG A 16 -8.25 -12.81 -21.18
N ARG A 17 -8.15 -11.55 -20.75
CA ARG A 17 -7.60 -10.49 -21.61
C ARG A 17 -6.09 -10.57 -21.59
N GLY A 18 -5.50 -10.70 -22.77
CA GLY A 18 -4.06 -10.69 -22.99
C GLY A 18 -3.55 -9.28 -23.32
N PRO A 19 -2.36 -9.20 -23.95
CA PRO A 19 -1.75 -7.92 -24.30
C PRO A 19 -2.61 -7.08 -25.24
N CYS A 20 -2.42 -5.77 -25.15
CA CYS A 20 -2.97 -4.81 -26.08
C CYS A 20 -1.87 -4.27 -26.99
N ILE A 21 -1.97 -4.46 -28.29
CA ILE A 21 -1.01 -3.94 -29.26
C ILE A 21 -1.58 -2.66 -29.85
N ILE A 22 -0.79 -1.58 -29.77
CA ILE A 22 -1.18 -0.25 -30.20
C ILE A 22 -0.30 0.16 -31.37
N TYR A 23 -0.95 0.50 -32.49
CA TYR A 23 -0.32 0.82 -33.77
C TYR A 23 -0.84 2.16 -34.31
N ASN A 24 -0.09 2.77 -35.23
CA ASN A 24 -0.52 3.98 -35.94
C ASN A 24 -1.27 3.64 -37.24
N GLU A 25 -0.66 2.83 -38.09
CA GLU A 25 -1.16 2.45 -39.41
C GLU A 25 -1.29 0.94 -39.54
N ASP A 26 -2.30 0.48 -40.28
CA ASP A 26 -2.53 -0.95 -40.50
C ASP A 26 -1.85 -1.41 -41.80
N ASN A 27 -0.60 -1.86 -41.67
CA ASN A 27 0.15 -2.48 -42.75
C ASN A 27 0.03 -4.02 -42.71
N GLY A 28 -1.16 -4.53 -42.42
CA GLY A 28 -1.43 -5.97 -42.28
C GLY A 28 -1.28 -6.52 -40.86
N ILE A 29 -0.95 -5.67 -39.88
CA ILE A 29 -0.85 -6.03 -38.46
C ILE A 29 -2.16 -6.63 -37.96
N ILE A 30 -3.30 -6.08 -38.39
CA ILE A 30 -4.61 -6.59 -37.98
C ILE A 30 -4.80 -8.02 -38.48
N LYS A 31 -4.49 -8.27 -39.76
CA LYS A 31 -4.66 -9.59 -40.38
C LYS A 31 -3.75 -10.63 -39.72
N ALA A 32 -2.51 -10.27 -39.40
CA ALA A 32 -1.55 -11.17 -38.77
C ALA A 32 -1.99 -11.61 -37.36
N ILE A 33 -2.54 -10.68 -36.56
CA ILE A 33 -2.72 -10.89 -35.12
C ILE A 33 -4.16 -11.27 -34.74
N ARG A 34 -5.16 -10.95 -35.58
CA ARG A 34 -6.58 -11.14 -35.24
C ARG A 34 -6.98 -12.54 -34.79
N ASN A 35 -6.24 -13.58 -35.20
CA ASN A 35 -6.57 -14.98 -34.88
C ASN A 35 -5.90 -15.47 -33.59
N ILE A 36 -5.06 -14.66 -32.94
CA ILE A 36 -4.44 -15.02 -31.68
C ILE A 36 -5.42 -14.71 -30.53
N PRO A 37 -5.82 -15.70 -29.71
CA PRO A 37 -6.81 -15.50 -28.67
C PRO A 37 -6.31 -14.53 -27.58
N GLY A 38 -7.21 -13.71 -27.06
CA GLY A 38 -6.93 -12.80 -25.95
C GLY A 38 -6.16 -11.52 -26.30
N ILE A 39 -5.60 -11.40 -27.51
CA ILE A 39 -4.90 -10.18 -27.96
C ILE A 39 -5.92 -9.12 -28.40
N THR A 40 -5.64 -7.85 -28.13
CA THR A 40 -6.45 -6.73 -28.62
C THR A 40 -5.60 -5.76 -29.42
N LEU A 41 -6.14 -5.30 -30.54
CA LEU A 41 -5.52 -4.32 -31.41
C LEU A 41 -6.21 -2.96 -31.25
N LEU A 42 -5.43 -1.90 -31.13
CA LEU A 42 -5.91 -0.52 -31.00
C LEU A 42 -5.11 0.42 -31.91
N ASN A 43 -5.82 1.35 -32.56
CA ASN A 43 -5.18 2.47 -33.23
C ASN A 43 -4.90 3.58 -32.21
N VAL A 44 -3.69 4.15 -32.23
CA VAL A 44 -3.27 5.23 -31.33
C VAL A 44 -4.16 6.48 -31.42
N SER A 45 -4.70 6.78 -32.60
CA SER A 45 -5.58 7.94 -32.80
C SER A 45 -6.96 7.72 -32.18
N LYS A 46 -7.35 6.45 -31.95
CA LYS A 46 -8.68 6.03 -31.45
C LYS A 46 -8.53 5.10 -30.25
N LEU A 47 -7.82 5.56 -29.22
CA LEU A 47 -7.68 4.82 -27.96
C LEU A 47 -9.03 4.73 -27.24
N ASN A 48 -9.37 3.54 -26.77
CA ASN A 48 -10.62 3.27 -26.07
C ASN A 48 -10.35 2.75 -24.65
N ILE A 49 -10.93 3.44 -23.66
CA ILE A 49 -10.77 3.10 -22.24
C ILE A 49 -11.32 1.71 -21.90
N LEU A 50 -12.40 1.24 -22.55
CA LEU A 50 -12.97 -0.09 -22.31
C LEU A 50 -12.01 -1.22 -22.69
N LYS A 51 -11.12 -0.95 -23.64
CA LYS A 51 -10.09 -1.88 -24.09
C LYS A 51 -8.79 -1.71 -23.30
N LEU A 52 -8.42 -0.49 -22.91
CA LEU A 52 -7.22 -0.25 -22.09
C LEU A 52 -7.39 -0.65 -20.63
N ALA A 53 -8.59 -0.46 -20.06
CA ALA A 53 -8.93 -0.76 -18.68
C ALA A 53 -10.18 -1.67 -18.63
N PRO A 54 -10.06 -2.95 -19.06
CA PRO A 54 -11.18 -3.87 -19.05
C PRO A 54 -11.69 -4.10 -17.62
N GLY A 55 -12.99 -3.93 -17.40
CA GLY A 55 -13.59 -4.01 -16.06
C GLY A 55 -13.28 -2.81 -15.16
N GLY A 56 -12.69 -1.74 -15.69
CA GLY A 56 -12.37 -0.52 -14.93
C GLY A 56 -11.03 -0.57 -14.19
N HIS A 57 -10.25 -1.65 -14.34
CA HIS A 57 -8.93 -1.77 -13.72
C HIS A 57 -7.84 -1.19 -14.64
N VAL A 58 -7.00 -0.30 -14.11
CA VAL A 58 -5.85 0.27 -14.82
C VAL A 58 -4.68 -0.73 -14.89
N GLY A 59 -3.75 -0.52 -15.82
CA GLY A 59 -2.52 -1.32 -15.90
C GLY A 59 -2.59 -2.55 -16.81
N ARG A 60 -3.36 -2.51 -17.90
CA ARG A 60 -3.29 -3.55 -18.93
C ARG A 60 -1.92 -3.54 -19.62
N PHE A 61 -1.34 -4.72 -19.84
CA PHE A 61 -0.08 -4.85 -20.57
C PHE A 61 -0.23 -4.38 -22.03
N CYS A 62 0.43 -3.28 -22.37
CA CYS A 62 0.36 -2.64 -23.68
C CYS A 62 1.70 -2.72 -24.40
N ILE A 63 1.67 -3.13 -25.67
CA ILE A 63 2.81 -3.18 -26.58
C ILE A 63 2.61 -2.08 -27.61
N TRP A 64 3.61 -1.22 -27.77
CA TRP A 64 3.55 -0.06 -28.63
C TRP A 64 4.46 -0.25 -29.84
N THR A 65 3.98 0.08 -31.04
CA THR A 65 4.87 0.33 -32.17
C THR A 65 5.56 1.68 -31.99
N GLU A 66 6.77 1.83 -32.50
CA GLU A 66 7.55 3.07 -32.37
C GLU A 66 6.76 4.29 -32.89
N SER A 67 6.18 4.17 -34.09
CA SER A 67 5.37 5.24 -34.71
C SER A 67 4.14 5.60 -33.90
N ALA A 68 3.49 4.63 -33.25
CA ALA A 68 2.37 4.90 -32.35
C ALA A 68 2.83 5.66 -31.11
N PHE A 69 3.97 5.28 -30.54
CA PHE A 69 4.50 5.92 -29.35
C PHE A 69 4.84 7.39 -29.60
N ARG A 70 5.53 7.70 -30.71
CA ARG A 70 5.86 9.09 -31.09
C ARG A 70 4.62 9.97 -31.28
N LYS A 71 3.54 9.43 -31.84
CA LYS A 71 2.28 10.15 -32.11
C LYS A 71 1.50 10.57 -30.85
N LEU A 72 1.81 9.99 -29.69
CA LEU A 72 1.16 10.38 -28.42
C LEU A 72 1.44 11.83 -28.03
N ASP A 73 2.66 12.30 -28.30
CA ASP A 73 3.05 13.68 -27.98
C ASP A 73 2.22 14.70 -28.79
N GLU A 74 1.89 14.38 -30.04
CA GLU A 74 1.01 15.22 -30.88
C GLU A 74 -0.46 15.16 -30.43
N LEU A 75 -0.91 13.99 -29.96
CA LEU A 75 -2.29 13.74 -29.54
C LEU A 75 -2.63 14.37 -28.19
N TYR A 76 -1.71 14.37 -27.24
CA TYR A 76 -1.95 14.80 -25.87
C TYR A 76 -1.10 16.00 -25.46
N GLY A 77 0.00 16.28 -26.16
CA GLY A 77 0.94 17.33 -25.79
C GLY A 77 1.79 16.97 -24.56
N THR A 78 2.41 17.99 -24.00
CA THR A 78 3.08 17.96 -22.70
C THR A 78 2.46 19.01 -21.81
N TRP A 79 2.73 19.02 -20.50
CA TRP A 79 2.23 20.09 -19.63
C TRP A 79 2.65 21.50 -20.08
N ARG A 80 3.73 21.62 -20.87
CA ARG A 80 4.25 22.90 -21.42
C ARG A 80 3.75 23.23 -22.83
N ARG A 81 3.32 22.23 -23.61
CA ARG A 81 2.90 22.39 -25.02
C ARG A 81 1.56 21.71 -25.22
N ALA A 82 0.55 22.48 -25.64
CA ALA A 82 -0.79 21.96 -25.90
C ALA A 82 -0.79 20.89 -27.01
N ALA A 83 -1.82 20.05 -27.04
CA ALA A 83 -1.99 19.04 -28.07
C ALA A 83 -2.20 19.67 -29.45
N SER A 84 -1.60 19.06 -30.48
CA SER A 84 -1.75 19.52 -31.87
C SER A 84 -2.97 18.92 -32.55
N LEU A 85 -3.25 17.65 -32.27
CA LEU A 85 -4.34 16.91 -32.93
C LEU A 85 -5.69 17.00 -32.20
N LYS A 86 -5.69 17.37 -30.91
CA LYS A 86 -6.90 17.60 -30.11
C LYS A 86 -7.07 19.08 -29.83
N SER A 87 -8.15 19.66 -30.35
CA SER A 87 -8.46 21.07 -30.12
C SER A 87 -8.75 21.34 -28.65
N ASN A 88 -8.22 22.46 -28.15
CA ASN A 88 -8.44 22.96 -26.79
C ASN A 88 -8.17 21.92 -25.68
N TYR A 89 -7.17 21.04 -25.89
CA TYR A 89 -6.79 20.01 -24.93
C TYR A 89 -5.37 20.21 -24.39
N ASN A 90 -5.23 20.05 -23.06
CA ASN A 90 -3.94 19.94 -22.37
C ASN A 90 -4.05 18.88 -21.28
N LEU A 91 -2.90 18.36 -20.83
CA LEU A 91 -2.82 17.36 -19.77
C LEU A 91 -3.34 17.91 -18.43
N PRO A 92 -4.09 17.12 -17.65
CA PRO A 92 -4.51 17.50 -16.32
C PRO A 92 -3.32 17.81 -15.39
N MET A 93 -3.49 18.83 -14.54
CA MET A 93 -2.53 19.14 -13.48
C MET A 93 -2.69 18.18 -12.31
N HIS A 94 -1.58 17.66 -11.80
CA HIS A 94 -1.58 16.84 -10.60
C HIS A 94 -1.86 17.71 -9.37
N LYS A 95 -2.57 17.16 -8.37
CA LYS A 95 -2.83 17.87 -7.11
C LYS A 95 -1.61 17.93 -6.20
N MET A 96 -0.73 16.93 -6.29
CA MET A 96 0.48 16.79 -5.48
C MET A 96 1.65 16.50 -6.43
N LEU A 97 2.69 17.35 -6.39
CA LEU A 97 3.87 17.23 -7.25
C LEU A 97 4.65 15.94 -7.01
N ASN A 98 4.87 15.60 -5.74
CA ASN A 98 5.57 14.39 -5.31
C ASN A 98 4.63 13.54 -4.46
N THR A 99 4.30 12.33 -4.90
CA THR A 99 3.38 11.42 -4.19
C THR A 99 4.05 10.59 -3.10
N ASP A 100 5.39 10.63 -2.98
CA ASP A 100 6.13 9.85 -1.99
C ASP A 100 6.09 10.53 -0.61
N LEU A 101 5.07 10.18 0.16
CA LEU A 101 4.88 10.65 1.53
C LEU A 101 5.99 10.19 2.47
N SER A 102 6.53 8.98 2.28
CA SER A 102 7.59 8.47 3.16
C SER A 102 8.84 9.32 3.06
N ARG A 103 9.22 9.73 1.83
CA ARG A 103 10.33 10.64 1.60
C ARG A 103 10.06 12.02 2.21
N ILE A 104 8.88 12.58 1.96
CA ILE A 104 8.50 13.90 2.47
C ILE A 104 8.53 13.90 4.00
N LEU A 105 7.86 12.94 4.64
CA LEU A 105 7.78 12.86 6.10
C LEU A 105 9.14 12.67 6.75
N LYS A 106 10.06 11.90 6.14
CA LYS A 106 11.41 11.67 6.67
C LYS A 106 12.40 12.79 6.35
N SER A 107 11.98 13.84 5.63
CA SER A 107 12.85 14.98 5.33
C SER A 107 13.28 15.71 6.61
N PRO A 108 14.54 16.17 6.69
CA PRO A 108 15.06 16.78 7.91
C PRO A 108 14.35 18.09 8.25
N GLU A 109 13.83 18.82 7.26
CA GLU A 109 13.05 20.04 7.45
C GLU A 109 11.77 19.76 8.25
N ILE A 110 11.06 18.69 7.89
CA ILE A 110 9.83 18.29 8.59
C ILE A 110 10.18 17.68 9.96
N GLN A 111 11.16 16.78 10.02
CA GLN A 111 11.53 16.12 11.27
C GLN A 111 12.01 17.10 12.36
N ARG A 112 12.70 18.20 11.98
CA ARG A 112 13.08 19.26 12.93
C ARG A 112 11.90 20.07 13.44
N ALA A 113 10.86 20.24 12.63
CA ALA A 113 9.66 21.00 13.00
C ALA A 113 8.66 20.17 13.83
N LEU A 114 8.75 18.84 13.78
CA LEU A 114 7.85 17.94 14.50
C LEU A 114 8.28 17.80 15.97
N ARG A 115 7.28 17.76 16.85
CA ARG A 115 7.47 17.38 18.26
C ARG A 115 7.79 15.89 18.38
N ALA A 116 8.47 15.52 19.47
CA ALA A 116 8.70 14.11 19.81
C ALA A 116 7.36 13.32 19.87
N PRO A 117 7.33 12.08 19.36
CA PRO A 117 6.15 11.21 19.46
C PRO A 117 5.74 11.01 20.92
N ARG A 118 4.43 11.05 21.19
CA ARG A 118 3.89 10.66 22.50
C ARG A 118 3.65 9.16 22.49
N PHE A 119 4.40 8.40 23.29
CA PHE A 119 4.18 6.98 23.46
C PHE A 119 3.16 6.75 24.59
N SER A 120 1.96 6.31 24.24
CA SER A 120 1.00 5.74 25.20
C SER A 120 1.05 4.23 25.04
N TYR A 121 1.52 3.53 26.06
CA TYR A 121 1.40 2.08 26.13
C TYR A 121 -0.05 1.74 26.53
N GLU A 122 -0.76 1.00 25.69
CA GLU A 122 -2.01 0.37 26.12
C GLU A 122 -1.67 -0.69 27.17
N VAL A 123 -1.85 -0.36 28.44
CA VAL A 123 -1.81 -1.37 29.51
C VAL A 123 -3.01 -2.26 29.30
N LYS A 124 -2.80 -3.50 28.82
CA LYS A 124 -3.84 -4.53 28.90
C LYS A 124 -4.25 -4.65 30.37
N GLN A 125 -5.52 -4.38 30.65
CA GLN A 125 -6.10 -4.64 31.96
C GLN A 125 -5.98 -6.14 32.25
N VAL A 126 -4.97 -6.51 33.03
CA VAL A 126 -4.84 -7.87 33.56
C VAL A 126 -5.95 -8.01 34.61
N LYS A 127 -6.75 -9.09 34.54
CA LYS A 127 -7.66 -9.42 35.65
C LYS A 127 -6.82 -9.53 36.92
N ARG A 128 -7.07 -8.64 37.89
CA ARG A 128 -6.56 -8.82 39.25
C ARG A 128 -7.12 -10.14 39.77
N TYR A 129 -6.26 -11.15 39.88
CA TYR A 129 -6.56 -12.31 40.71
C TYR A 129 -6.64 -11.84 42.15
N HIS A 130 -7.54 -12.44 42.93
CA HIS A 130 -7.69 -12.10 44.35
C HIS A 130 -6.37 -12.41 45.05
N GLU A 131 -5.80 -11.44 45.76
CA GLU A 131 -4.63 -11.69 46.61
C GLU A 131 -5.03 -12.71 47.68
N VAL A 132 -4.41 -13.89 47.63
CA VAL A 132 -4.51 -14.85 48.73
C VAL A 132 -3.45 -14.41 49.73
N ASN A 133 -3.91 -13.78 50.81
CA ASN A 133 -3.12 -13.18 51.90
C ASN A 133 -2.59 -11.77 51.57
N GLY A 134 -3.27 -10.76 52.13
CA GLY A 134 -2.93 -9.34 52.01
C GLY A 134 -1.57 -8.98 52.58
N VAL A 135 -0.52 -9.22 51.81
CA VAL A 135 0.81 -8.63 52.02
C VAL A 135 1.09 -7.74 50.82
N GLY A 136 0.39 -6.61 50.76
CA GLY A 136 0.73 -5.53 49.85
C GLY A 136 2.07 -4.94 50.26
N GLU A 137 2.99 -4.84 49.29
CA GLU A 137 4.32 -4.25 49.45
C GLU A 137 4.22 -2.75 49.80
N ASN A 138 4.07 -2.44 51.08
CA ASN A 138 4.36 -1.10 51.60
C ASN A 138 5.85 -1.00 51.90
N TRP A 139 6.61 -0.41 50.97
CA TRP A 139 7.99 0.05 51.20
C TRP A 139 8.03 1.32 52.06
N GLY A 140 7.39 1.25 53.23
CA GLY A 140 7.30 2.36 54.17
C GLY A 140 6.76 1.87 55.51
N GLY A 141 7.65 1.71 56.49
CA GLY A 141 7.27 1.58 57.89
C GLY A 141 7.08 0.15 58.39
N ASN A 142 8.18 -0.58 58.60
CA ASN A 142 8.14 -1.63 59.64
C ASN A 142 9.46 -1.66 60.43
N THR A 143 9.64 -0.63 61.24
CA THR A 143 10.70 -0.49 62.26
C THR A 143 10.74 -1.69 63.20
N ASN A 144 9.63 -2.44 63.36
CA ASN A 144 9.56 -3.64 64.20
C ASN A 144 10.15 -4.90 63.53
N LYS A 145 10.24 -4.96 62.18
CA LYS A 145 10.92 -6.06 61.48
C LYS A 145 12.44 -5.95 61.60
N LYS A 146 12.98 -4.72 61.56
CA LYS A 146 14.41 -4.44 61.73
C LYS A 146 14.87 -4.78 63.16
N LYS A 147 14.10 -4.37 64.19
CA LYS A 147 14.36 -4.72 65.60
C LYS A 147 14.30 -6.22 65.89
N ARG A 148 13.42 -6.98 65.22
CA ARG A 148 13.38 -8.46 65.35
C ARG A 148 14.55 -9.16 64.68
N LEU A 149 15.10 -8.59 63.60
CA LEU A 149 16.28 -9.12 62.94
C LEU A 149 17.54 -8.81 63.74
N GLU A 150 17.68 -7.60 64.29
CA GLU A 150 18.78 -7.22 65.20
C GLU A 150 18.78 -8.09 66.48
N ALA A 151 17.61 -8.36 67.07
CA ALA A 151 17.49 -9.24 68.25
C ALA A 151 17.74 -10.73 67.94
N LEU A 152 17.65 -11.15 66.68
CA LEU A 152 18.00 -12.51 66.25
C LEU A 152 19.51 -12.63 65.96
N GLU A 153 20.15 -11.57 65.48
CA GLU A 153 21.61 -11.54 65.27
C GLU A 153 22.40 -11.59 66.58
N GLU A 154 21.95 -10.88 67.64
CA GLU A 154 22.61 -10.93 68.96
C GLU A 154 22.55 -12.32 69.62
N ASN A 155 21.44 -13.05 69.42
CA ASN A 155 21.25 -14.39 69.99
C ASN A 155 22.07 -15.48 69.26
N VAL A 156 22.43 -15.27 67.99
CA VAL A 156 23.29 -16.20 67.24
C VAL A 156 24.77 -16.02 67.63
N THR A 157 25.21 -14.80 67.96
CA THR A 157 26.59 -14.55 68.40
C THR A 157 26.94 -15.14 69.76
N ILE A 158 25.99 -15.23 70.71
CA ILE A 158 26.24 -15.82 72.04
C ILE A 158 26.37 -17.35 71.97
N SER A 159 25.79 -18.00 70.95
CA SER A 159 25.86 -19.45 70.72
C SER A 159 27.19 -19.92 70.09
N THR A 160 28.07 -19.01 69.67
CA THR A 160 29.31 -19.36 68.94
C THR A 160 30.59 -19.06 69.75
N VAL A 161 30.49 -18.64 71.02
CA VAL A 161 31.64 -18.34 71.91
C VAL A 161 31.56 -19.10 73.26
N LEU A 162 30.88 -20.25 73.29
CA LEU A 162 30.99 -21.27 74.34
C LEU A 162 31.19 -22.63 73.65
#